data_AF-A0A534ILN1-F1
#
_entry.id   AF-A0A534ILN1-F1
#
_cell.length_a   1.000
_cell.length_b   1.000
_cell.length_c   1.000
_cell.angle_alpha   90.00
_cell.angle_beta   90.00
_cell.angle_gamma   90.00
#
_symmetry.space_group_name_H-M   'P 1'
#
loop_
_entity.id
_entity.type
_entity.pdbx_description
1 polymer ?
#
loop_
_entity_poly.entity_id
_entity_poly.type
_entity_poly.pdbx_seq_one_letter_code
_entity_poly.pdbx_strand_id
1 'polypeptide(L)'
;MQPLEVLLKGLLWFRKSPYFRIFYLAVLSLMVAALTLYGIYLGCLSILFSAIVMFGLPYWLKERRIKHLALNGVVIFVAAALLFAGLFAQSLSGNDPIQIRAIGPAGVTLANGTVVPGRGPPGAPYTFTANLTVPGVANASNYAVYVNLTTVDGISNPLNMTPVDVNDTNLADGKLYRRTIAVDSRIYLFWFFVSIKNGTKYTWFETPWQVGPITASYGTFYGFSLYYGVFALILPISLYFILLMLFWWTTRARLERQRLGMTTEAETDTGFMCTNCGADVPAAAAKCPKCGAVFEESTSGSAESKDEGPKETPPEGGAPEEGANE
;
A
#
# COMPACT_ATOMS: atom_id res chain seq x y z
N MET A 1 -9.89 33.76 -22.60
CA MET A 1 -10.11 33.20 -21.26
C MET A 1 -9.30 31.90 -21.19
N GLN A 2 -8.30 31.81 -20.32
CA GLN A 2 -7.38 30.67 -20.33
C GLN A 2 -8.11 29.41 -19.86
N PRO A 3 -7.94 28.25 -20.52
CA PRO A 3 -8.62 27.00 -20.15
C PRO A 3 -8.32 26.59 -18.69
N LEU A 4 -7.16 26.99 -18.17
CA LEU A 4 -6.76 26.78 -16.78
C LEU A 4 -7.67 27.49 -15.77
N GLU A 5 -8.09 28.73 -16.03
CA GLU A 5 -8.95 29.50 -15.11
C GLU A 5 -10.36 28.91 -15.01
N VAL A 6 -10.88 28.41 -16.15
CA VAL A 6 -12.19 27.73 -16.20
C VAL A 6 -12.15 26.45 -15.38
N LEU A 7 -11.06 25.68 -15.53
CA LEU A 7 -10.82 24.45 -14.77
C LEU A 7 -10.69 24.75 -13.27
N LEU A 8 -9.95 25.78 -12.89
CA LEU A 8 -9.75 26.18 -11.50
C LEU A 8 -11.06 26.62 -10.84
N LYS A 9 -11.89 27.43 -11.52
CA LYS A 9 -13.21 27.85 -11.03
C LYS A 9 -14.16 26.67 -10.90
N GLY A 10 -14.16 25.75 -11.87
CA GLY A 10 -14.92 24.51 -11.81
C GLY A 10 -14.52 23.64 -10.61
N LEU A 11 -13.21 23.51 -10.35
CA LEU A 11 -12.69 22.74 -9.22
C LEU A 11 -13.08 23.36 -7.87
N LEU A 12 -13.01 24.69 -7.75
CA LEU A 12 -13.43 25.41 -6.55
C LEU A 12 -14.94 25.32 -6.29
N TRP A 13 -15.76 25.35 -7.35
CA TRP A 13 -17.20 25.14 -7.24
C TRP A 13 -17.51 23.70 -6.82
N PHE A 14 -16.88 22.72 -7.48
CA PHE A 14 -17.02 21.31 -7.15
C PHE A 14 -16.62 21.03 -5.70
N ARG A 15 -15.57 21.70 -5.18
CA ARG A 15 -15.12 21.59 -3.77
C ARG A 15 -16.22 21.88 -2.75
N LYS A 16 -17.15 22.80 -3.05
CA LYS A 16 -18.25 23.16 -2.13
C LYS A 16 -19.34 22.09 -2.10
N SER A 17 -19.36 21.16 -3.05
CA SER A 17 -20.37 20.11 -3.11
C SER A 17 -20.12 19.04 -2.04
N PRO A 18 -21.17 18.40 -1.50
CA PRO A 18 -21.01 17.23 -0.63
C PRO A 18 -20.37 16.04 -1.36
N TYR A 19 -20.51 15.98 -2.69
CA TYR A 19 -19.92 14.95 -3.55
C TYR A 19 -18.40 15.04 -3.67
N PHE A 20 -17.82 16.23 -3.45
CA PHE A 20 -16.38 16.42 -3.46
C PHE A 20 -15.68 15.44 -2.53
N ARG A 21 -16.23 15.27 -1.32
CA ARG A 21 -15.64 14.41 -0.29
C ARG A 21 -15.60 12.96 -0.74
N ILE A 22 -16.71 12.45 -1.26
CA ILE A 22 -16.80 11.08 -1.76
C ILE A 22 -15.83 10.88 -2.91
N PHE A 23 -15.82 11.84 -3.85
CA PHE A 23 -14.95 11.78 -5.03
C PHE A 23 -13.47 11.74 -4.65
N TYR A 24 -12.98 12.65 -3.81
CA TYR A 24 -11.55 12.65 -3.48
C TYR A 24 -11.15 11.41 -2.67
N LEU A 25 -12.01 10.92 -1.76
CA LEU A 25 -11.74 9.68 -1.01
C LEU A 25 -11.61 8.49 -1.96
N ALA A 26 -12.51 8.39 -2.96
CA ALA A 26 -12.45 7.34 -3.97
C ALA A 26 -11.18 7.42 -4.82
N VAL A 27 -10.83 8.62 -5.30
CA VAL A 27 -9.61 8.84 -6.11
C VAL A 27 -8.34 8.52 -5.32
N LEU A 28 -8.24 8.98 -4.06
CA LEU A 28 -7.09 8.65 -3.21
C LEU A 28 -7.01 7.15 -2.91
N SER A 29 -8.14 6.50 -2.67
CA SER A 29 -8.19 5.04 -2.45
C SER A 29 -7.71 4.27 -3.67
N LEU A 30 -8.17 4.65 -4.87
CA LEU A 30 -7.72 4.06 -6.11
C LEU A 30 -6.22 4.27 -6.33
N MET A 31 -5.73 5.48 -6.06
CA MET A 31 -4.32 5.82 -6.24
C MET A 31 -3.42 5.06 -5.25
N VAL A 32 -3.82 4.93 -3.97
CA VAL A 32 -3.10 4.11 -2.98
C VAL A 32 -3.14 2.63 -3.38
N ALA A 33 -4.29 2.13 -3.86
CA ALA A 33 -4.39 0.75 -4.37
C ALA A 33 -3.45 0.51 -5.57
N ALA A 34 -3.40 1.45 -6.52
CA ALA A 34 -2.50 1.40 -7.67
C ALA A 34 -1.03 1.45 -7.24
N LEU A 35 -0.66 2.38 -6.34
CA LEU A 35 0.71 2.45 -5.79
C LEU A 35 1.11 1.17 -5.08
N THR A 36 0.17 0.52 -4.40
CA THR A 36 0.39 -0.78 -3.75
C THR A 36 0.61 -1.89 -4.79
N LEU A 37 -0.17 -1.89 -5.87
CA LEU A 37 -0.05 -2.86 -6.97
C LEU A 37 1.29 -2.74 -7.70
N TYR A 38 1.73 -1.51 -8.01
CA TYR A 38 3.02 -1.25 -8.64
C TYR A 38 4.20 -1.21 -7.64
N GLY A 39 3.92 -1.32 -6.34
CA GLY A 39 4.91 -1.28 -5.27
C GLY A 39 5.95 -2.39 -5.36
N ILE A 40 5.63 -3.51 -6.02
CA ILE A 40 6.59 -4.60 -6.30
C ILE A 40 7.77 -4.09 -7.15
N TYR A 41 7.53 -3.15 -8.07
CA TYR A 41 8.57 -2.58 -8.94
C TYR A 41 9.20 -1.32 -8.35
N LEU A 42 8.40 -0.48 -7.68
CA LEU A 42 8.86 0.78 -7.09
C LEU A 42 9.55 0.58 -5.72
N GLY A 43 9.40 -0.59 -5.12
CA GLY A 43 9.93 -0.92 -3.79
C GLY A 43 9.44 0.07 -2.73
N CYS A 44 10.36 0.48 -1.86
CA CYS A 44 10.09 1.40 -0.75
C CYS A 44 9.60 2.79 -1.19
N LEU A 45 9.82 3.17 -2.45
CA LEU A 45 9.38 4.47 -2.97
C LEU A 45 7.85 4.59 -2.99
N SER A 46 7.15 3.47 -3.24
CA SER A 46 5.68 3.41 -3.21
C SER A 46 5.11 3.76 -1.83
N ILE A 47 5.80 3.35 -0.75
CA ILE A 47 5.43 3.59 0.64
C ILE A 47 5.48 5.10 0.93
N LEU A 48 6.58 5.75 0.54
CA LEU A 48 6.79 7.17 0.74
C LEU A 48 5.76 8.00 -0.03
N PHE A 49 5.54 7.69 -1.30
CA PHE A 49 4.56 8.41 -2.11
C PHE A 49 3.14 8.25 -1.60
N SER A 50 2.76 7.04 -1.17
CA SER A 50 1.42 6.80 -0.61
C SER A 50 1.16 7.70 0.59
N ALA A 51 2.09 7.76 1.55
CA ALA A 51 1.93 8.61 2.73
C ALA A 51 1.97 10.11 2.39
N ILE A 52 2.87 10.54 1.50
CA ILE A 52 3.00 11.96 1.10
C ILE A 52 1.74 12.44 0.38
N VAL A 53 1.21 11.70 -0.60
CA VAL A 53 0.03 12.17 -1.32
C VAL A 53 -1.20 12.12 -0.41
N MET A 54 -1.31 11.10 0.44
CA MET A 54 -2.38 10.99 1.43
C MET A 54 -2.43 12.14 2.43
N PHE A 55 -1.27 12.70 2.80
CA PHE A 55 -1.21 13.86 3.68
C PHE A 55 -1.27 15.18 2.89
N GLY A 56 -0.44 15.29 1.85
CA GLY A 56 -0.21 16.50 1.07
C GLY A 56 -1.41 16.93 0.25
N LEU A 57 -2.18 16.01 -0.33
CA LEU A 57 -3.33 16.37 -1.16
C LEU A 57 -4.48 16.96 -0.32
N PRO A 58 -4.93 16.32 0.78
CA PRO A 58 -5.88 16.95 1.70
C PRO A 58 -5.36 18.28 2.28
N TYR A 59 -4.07 18.34 2.63
CA TYR A 59 -3.46 19.57 3.14
C TYR A 59 -3.50 20.71 2.10
N TRP A 60 -3.16 20.41 0.85
CA TRP A 60 -3.24 21.35 -0.29
C TRP A 60 -4.67 21.81 -0.55
N LEU A 61 -5.66 20.92 -0.36
CA LEU A 61 -7.08 21.25 -0.39
C LEU A 61 -7.57 22.08 0.82
N LYS A 62 -6.65 22.49 1.70
CA LYS A 62 -6.87 23.24 2.95
C LYS A 62 -7.62 22.44 4.04
N GLU A 63 -7.69 21.12 3.95
CA GLU A 63 -8.17 20.29 5.07
C GLU A 63 -7.04 20.13 6.11
N ARG A 64 -7.09 20.93 7.17
CA ARG A 64 -6.07 20.94 8.23
C ARG A 64 -6.54 20.35 9.56
N ARG A 65 -7.82 19.96 9.65
CA ARG A 65 -8.38 19.38 10.87
C ARG A 65 -7.90 17.94 11.04
N ILE A 66 -7.10 17.73 12.07
CA ILE A 66 -6.39 16.46 12.31
C ILE A 66 -7.36 15.29 12.50
N LYS A 67 -8.49 15.51 13.17
CA LYS A 67 -9.56 14.51 13.31
C LYS A 67 -10.12 14.05 11.95
N HIS A 68 -10.29 14.98 11.01
CA HIS A 68 -10.76 14.64 9.66
C HIS A 68 -9.68 13.93 8.86
N LEU A 69 -8.43 14.39 8.92
CA LEU A 69 -7.32 13.71 8.26
C LEU A 69 -7.21 12.25 8.73
N ALA A 70 -7.17 12.01 10.04
CA ALA A 70 -7.10 10.65 10.58
C ALA A 70 -8.28 9.77 10.13
N LEU A 71 -9.52 10.27 10.22
CA LEU A 71 -10.70 9.52 9.80
C LEU A 71 -10.69 9.22 8.30
N ASN A 72 -10.34 10.20 7.47
CA ASN A 72 -10.23 10.02 6.02
C ASN A 72 -9.13 9.01 5.68
N GLY A 73 -8.00 9.06 6.39
CA GLY A 73 -6.92 8.09 6.27
C GLY A 73 -7.39 6.65 6.46
N VAL A 74 -8.10 6.38 7.56
CA VAL A 74 -8.68 5.05 7.84
C VAL A 74 -9.60 4.60 6.71
N VAL A 75 -10.53 5.46 6.28
CA VAL A 75 -11.47 5.14 5.19
C VAL A 75 -10.74 4.82 3.89
N ILE A 76 -9.73 5.63 3.54
CA ILE A 76 -8.97 5.43 2.31
C ILE A 76 -8.16 4.14 2.36
N PHE A 77 -7.48 3.81 3.48
CA PHE A 77 -6.70 2.58 3.56
C PHE A 77 -7.57 1.33 3.51
N VAL A 78 -8.74 1.34 4.16
CA VAL A 78 -9.71 0.23 4.06
C VAL A 78 -10.19 0.08 2.62
N ALA A 79 -10.63 1.17 1.98
CA ALA A 79 -11.09 1.12 0.60
C ALA A 79 -9.96 0.71 -0.38
N ALA A 80 -8.75 1.21 -0.18
CA ALA A 80 -7.58 0.85 -0.99
C ALA A 80 -7.22 -0.64 -0.85
N ALA A 81 -7.31 -1.21 0.36
CA ALA A 81 -7.09 -2.64 0.57
C ALA A 81 -8.11 -3.50 -0.20
N LEU A 82 -9.39 -3.11 -0.16
CA LEU A 82 -10.46 -3.81 -0.89
C LEU A 82 -10.31 -3.69 -2.42
N LEU A 83 -9.95 -2.50 -2.91
CA LEU A 83 -9.70 -2.25 -4.33
C LEU A 83 -8.47 -3.02 -4.81
N PHE A 84 -7.37 -2.97 -4.05
CA PHE A 84 -6.16 -3.74 -4.32
C PHE A 84 -6.48 -5.24 -4.38
N ALA A 85 -7.24 -5.76 -3.40
CA ALA A 85 -7.62 -7.16 -3.37
C ALA A 85 -8.37 -7.60 -4.63
N GLY A 86 -9.31 -6.78 -5.11
CA GLY A 86 -10.04 -7.06 -6.34
C GLY A 86 -9.15 -7.01 -7.58
N LEU A 87 -8.36 -5.96 -7.75
CA LEU A 87 -7.48 -5.78 -8.90
C LEU A 87 -6.38 -6.86 -8.96
N PHE A 88 -5.78 -7.18 -7.83
CA PHE A 88 -4.72 -8.18 -7.74
C PHE A 88 -5.28 -9.61 -7.93
N ALA A 89 -6.43 -9.93 -7.32
CA ALA A 89 -7.09 -11.21 -7.57
C ALA A 89 -7.46 -11.39 -9.04
N GLN A 90 -7.94 -10.34 -9.70
CA GLN A 90 -8.22 -10.35 -11.14
C GLN A 90 -6.94 -10.55 -11.96
N SER A 91 -5.83 -9.92 -11.57
CA SER A 91 -4.52 -10.11 -12.23
C SER A 91 -4.04 -11.56 -12.13
N LEU A 92 -4.20 -12.20 -10.97
CA LEU A 92 -3.76 -13.57 -10.73
C LEU A 92 -4.67 -14.63 -11.36
N SER A 93 -5.99 -14.41 -11.36
CA SER A 93 -6.98 -15.43 -11.74
C SER A 93 -7.69 -15.16 -13.06
N GLY A 94 -7.46 -14.00 -13.69
CA GLY A 94 -8.20 -13.57 -14.88
C GLY A 94 -7.78 -14.26 -16.17
N ASN A 95 -6.53 -14.72 -16.27
CA ASN A 95 -5.98 -15.34 -17.47
C ASN A 95 -5.58 -16.78 -17.21
N ASP A 96 -5.79 -17.64 -18.20
CA ASP A 96 -5.26 -19.01 -18.15
C ASP A 96 -3.72 -19.01 -18.25
N PRO A 97 -3.06 -20.06 -17.75
CA PRO A 97 -1.61 -20.21 -17.86
C PRO A 97 -1.12 -20.08 -19.32
N ILE A 98 -0.02 -19.37 -19.51
CA ILE A 98 0.64 -19.14 -20.79
C ILE A 98 1.82 -20.10 -20.92
N GLN A 99 2.45 -20.12 -22.09
CA GLN A 99 3.65 -20.92 -22.28
C GLN A 99 4.87 -20.19 -21.70
N ILE A 100 5.60 -20.86 -20.82
CA ILE A 100 6.84 -20.37 -20.23
C ILE A 100 8.06 -21.03 -20.88
N ARG A 101 9.17 -20.29 -20.87
CA ARG A 101 10.45 -20.74 -21.43
C ARG A 101 11.63 -20.24 -20.61
N ALA A 102 12.74 -20.96 -20.70
CA ALA A 102 14.03 -20.53 -20.18
C ALA A 102 15.17 -21.01 -21.07
N ILE A 103 16.27 -20.26 -21.02
CA ILE A 103 17.54 -20.61 -21.63
C ILE A 103 18.52 -20.82 -20.48
N GLY A 104 18.99 -22.05 -20.35
CA GLY A 104 19.97 -22.48 -19.39
C GLY A 104 21.42 -22.38 -19.91
N PRO A 105 22.37 -22.93 -19.14
CA PRO A 105 23.78 -22.97 -19.51
C PRO A 105 24.01 -23.68 -20.86
N ALA A 106 25.06 -23.27 -21.58
CA ALA A 106 25.48 -23.87 -22.85
C ALA A 106 24.38 -23.94 -23.93
N GLY A 107 23.38 -23.06 -23.87
CA GLY A 107 22.30 -22.99 -24.85
C GLY A 107 21.23 -24.07 -24.69
N VAL A 108 21.22 -24.82 -23.58
CA VAL A 108 20.11 -25.71 -23.24
C VAL A 108 18.84 -24.88 -23.10
N THR A 109 17.75 -25.27 -23.75
CA THR A 109 16.49 -24.53 -23.67
C THR A 109 15.38 -25.42 -23.16
N LEU A 110 14.51 -24.82 -22.36
CA LEU A 110 13.24 -25.40 -22.00
C LEU A 110 12.14 -24.52 -22.59
N ALA A 111 11.38 -25.06 -23.52
CA ALA A 111 10.37 -24.36 -24.30
C ALA A 111 9.01 -25.02 -24.14
N ASN A 112 7.94 -24.31 -24.53
CA ASN A 112 6.57 -24.80 -24.51
C ASN A 112 6.13 -25.38 -23.14
N GLY A 113 6.69 -24.83 -22.05
CA GLY A 113 6.30 -25.19 -20.69
C GLY A 113 4.87 -24.73 -20.45
N THR A 114 3.92 -25.64 -20.22
CA THR A 114 2.51 -25.28 -20.03
C THR A 114 1.75 -26.35 -19.24
N VAL A 115 0.50 -26.04 -18.89
CA VAL A 115 -0.43 -26.93 -18.21
C VAL A 115 -1.79 -26.93 -18.91
N VAL A 116 -2.34 -28.12 -19.16
CA VAL A 116 -3.64 -28.31 -19.80
C VAL A 116 -4.50 -29.30 -19.00
N PRO A 117 -5.76 -28.97 -18.67
CA PRO A 117 -6.41 -27.68 -18.92
C PRO A 117 -5.78 -26.56 -18.06
N GLY A 118 -5.87 -25.30 -18.49
CA GLY A 118 -5.37 -24.18 -17.69
C GLY A 118 -6.23 -23.90 -16.45
N ARG A 119 -7.52 -24.23 -16.54
CA ARG A 119 -8.55 -24.04 -15.54
C ARG A 119 -9.48 -25.24 -15.50
N GLY A 120 -9.97 -25.59 -14.32
CA GLY A 120 -10.93 -26.68 -14.17
C GLY A 120 -11.34 -26.90 -12.71
N PRO A 121 -12.20 -27.89 -12.45
CA PRO A 121 -12.63 -28.19 -11.11
C PRO A 121 -11.50 -28.82 -10.27
N PRO A 122 -11.49 -28.60 -8.94
CA PRO A 122 -10.63 -29.34 -8.03
C PRO A 122 -10.74 -30.85 -8.22
N GLY A 123 -9.62 -31.57 -8.13
CA GLY A 123 -9.53 -33.01 -8.32
C GLY A 123 -9.43 -33.48 -9.78
N ALA A 124 -9.61 -32.58 -10.76
CA ALA A 124 -9.40 -32.93 -12.16
C ALA A 124 -7.91 -33.20 -12.47
N PRO A 125 -7.60 -34.01 -13.49
CA PRO A 125 -6.23 -34.23 -13.93
C PRO A 125 -5.72 -33.04 -14.75
N TYR A 126 -4.54 -32.54 -14.37
CA TYR A 126 -3.81 -31.48 -15.06
C TYR A 126 -2.52 -32.04 -15.62
N THR A 127 -2.29 -31.80 -16.91
CA THR A 127 -1.13 -32.31 -17.63
C THR A 127 -0.15 -31.17 -17.89
N PHE A 128 1.00 -31.26 -17.24
CA PHE A 128 2.13 -30.36 -17.43
C PHE A 128 3.02 -30.92 -18.53
N THR A 129 3.42 -30.06 -19.46
CA THR A 129 4.30 -30.43 -20.57
C THR A 129 5.40 -29.41 -20.74
N ALA A 130 6.60 -29.85 -21.10
CA ALA A 130 7.71 -28.98 -21.45
C ALA A 130 8.61 -29.68 -22.48
N ASN A 131 9.16 -28.91 -23.41
CA ASN A 131 10.08 -29.39 -24.43
C ASN A 131 11.52 -29.01 -24.05
N LEU A 132 12.40 -30.00 -23.89
CA LEU A 132 13.81 -29.82 -23.60
C LEU A 132 14.62 -29.93 -24.89
N THR A 133 15.34 -28.87 -25.26
CA THR A 133 16.29 -28.91 -26.37
C THR A 133 17.71 -28.68 -25.86
N VAL A 134 18.61 -29.61 -26.14
CA VAL A 134 20.03 -29.51 -25.79
C VAL A 134 20.85 -29.44 -27.09
N PRO A 135 21.61 -28.36 -27.32
CA PRO A 135 22.46 -28.26 -28.50
C PRO A 135 23.55 -29.33 -28.54
N GLY A 136 23.76 -29.93 -29.72
CA GLY A 136 24.83 -30.90 -29.96
C GLY A 136 24.50 -32.32 -29.50
N VAL A 137 25.53 -33.18 -29.48
CA VAL A 137 25.38 -34.58 -29.07
C VAL A 137 25.42 -34.66 -27.54
N ALA A 138 24.26 -34.83 -26.93
CA ALA A 138 24.11 -34.90 -25.48
C ALA A 138 23.46 -36.21 -25.04
N ASN A 139 23.99 -36.81 -23.97
CA ASN A 139 23.39 -38.01 -23.40
C ASN A 139 22.13 -37.64 -22.61
N ALA A 140 20.97 -38.15 -23.03
CA ALA A 140 19.69 -37.89 -22.40
C ALA A 140 19.63 -38.28 -20.91
N SER A 141 20.42 -39.26 -20.47
CA SER A 141 20.46 -39.66 -19.05
C SER A 141 21.06 -38.61 -18.12
N ASN A 142 21.74 -37.60 -18.67
CA ASN A 142 22.33 -36.52 -17.90
C ASN A 142 21.32 -35.41 -17.58
N TYR A 143 20.12 -35.48 -18.14
CA TYR A 143 19.10 -34.44 -17.98
C TYR A 143 17.85 -35.03 -17.33
N ALA A 144 17.35 -34.39 -16.28
CA ALA A 144 16.04 -34.68 -15.73
C ALA A 144 15.21 -33.41 -15.66
N VAL A 145 13.97 -33.49 -16.13
CA VAL A 145 13.03 -32.37 -16.18
C VAL A 145 12.03 -32.54 -15.05
N TYR A 146 11.80 -31.47 -14.31
CA TYR A 146 10.87 -31.43 -13.20
C TYR A 146 9.88 -30.31 -13.41
N VAL A 147 8.67 -30.52 -12.88
CA VAL A 147 7.72 -29.44 -12.64
C VAL A 147 7.65 -29.22 -11.14
N ASN A 148 7.88 -27.98 -10.70
CA ASN A 148 7.59 -27.60 -9.33
C ASN A 148 6.16 -27.09 -9.27
N LEU A 149 5.37 -27.63 -8.35
CA LEU A 149 4.06 -27.12 -8.01
C LEU A 149 4.09 -26.64 -6.57
N THR A 150 4.00 -25.32 -6.39
CA THR A 150 4.01 -24.66 -5.08
C THR A 150 2.65 -24.06 -4.79
N THR A 151 2.13 -24.32 -3.59
CA THR A 151 0.94 -23.63 -3.10
C THR A 151 1.33 -22.31 -2.45
N VAL A 152 0.39 -21.37 -2.38
CA VAL A 152 0.60 -20.10 -1.65
C VAL A 152 0.99 -20.29 -0.18
N ASP A 153 0.67 -21.45 0.42
CA ASP A 153 1.12 -21.85 1.76
C ASP A 153 2.64 -22.12 1.85
N GLY A 154 3.37 -22.05 0.74
CA GLY A 154 4.83 -22.20 0.67
C GLY A 154 5.33 -23.64 0.51
N ILE A 155 4.43 -24.61 0.35
CA ILE A 155 4.82 -26.02 0.20
C ILE A 155 5.17 -26.28 -1.26
N SER A 156 6.47 -26.47 -1.52
CA SER A 156 7.03 -26.81 -2.83
C SER A 156 7.06 -28.32 -3.03
N ASN A 157 6.38 -28.82 -4.07
CA ASN A 157 6.37 -30.23 -4.45
C ASN A 157 7.03 -30.40 -5.82
N PRO A 158 8.35 -30.64 -5.88
CA PRO A 158 9.03 -30.96 -7.13
C PRO A 158 8.62 -32.34 -7.61
N LEU A 159 8.11 -32.41 -8.84
CA LEU A 159 7.62 -33.64 -9.46
C LEU A 159 8.45 -33.95 -10.69
N ASN A 160 9.03 -35.14 -10.72
CA ASN A 160 9.79 -35.60 -11.88
C ASN A 160 8.85 -35.82 -13.08
N MET A 161 9.24 -35.29 -14.24
CA MET A 161 8.51 -35.46 -15.48
C MET A 161 9.07 -36.66 -16.25
N THR A 162 8.19 -37.37 -16.95
CA THR A 162 8.57 -38.51 -17.78
C THR A 162 8.61 -38.08 -19.24
N PRO A 163 9.57 -38.57 -20.03
CA PRO A 163 9.57 -38.31 -21.48
C PRO A 163 8.31 -38.92 -22.10
N VAL A 164 7.71 -38.22 -23.07
CA VAL A 164 6.52 -38.71 -23.79
C VAL A 164 6.89 -39.88 -24.69
N ASP A 165 8.04 -39.80 -25.36
CA ASP A 165 8.67 -40.93 -26.04
C ASP A 165 9.93 -41.34 -25.28
N VAL A 166 9.91 -42.55 -24.73
CA VAL A 166 11.03 -43.12 -23.96
C VAL A 166 12.18 -43.55 -24.88
N ASN A 167 11.88 -43.89 -26.13
CA ASN A 167 12.85 -44.38 -27.10
C ASN A 167 13.60 -43.25 -27.81
N ASP A 168 13.02 -42.05 -27.83
CA ASP A 168 13.69 -40.86 -28.32
C ASP A 168 14.90 -40.54 -27.43
N THR A 169 16.10 -40.62 -27.97
CA THR A 169 17.34 -40.26 -27.26
C THR A 169 17.94 -38.96 -27.76
N ASN A 170 17.33 -38.36 -28.78
CA ASN A 170 17.80 -37.11 -29.34
C ASN A 170 17.25 -35.96 -28.49
N LEU A 171 18.14 -35.09 -28.03
CA LEU A 171 17.75 -33.86 -27.35
C LEU A 171 17.90 -32.63 -28.25
N ALA A 172 18.51 -32.76 -29.44
CA ALA A 172 18.86 -31.61 -30.28
C ALA A 172 17.68 -31.08 -31.09
N ASP A 173 16.68 -31.91 -31.39
CA ASP A 173 15.42 -31.58 -32.07
C ASP A 173 14.27 -31.23 -31.09
N GLY A 174 14.51 -31.39 -29.80
CA GLY A 174 13.56 -31.08 -28.74
C GLY A 174 12.75 -32.30 -28.31
N LYS A 175 12.98 -32.71 -27.07
CA LYS A 175 12.30 -33.84 -26.45
C LYS A 175 11.18 -33.39 -25.51
N LEU A 176 9.98 -33.90 -25.73
CA LEU A 176 8.80 -33.57 -24.93
C LEU A 176 8.73 -34.39 -23.64
N TYR A 177 8.55 -33.71 -22.52
CA TYR A 177 8.32 -34.27 -21.21
C TYR A 177 6.89 -33.98 -20.75
N ARG A 178 6.31 -34.90 -19.99
CA ARG A 178 4.95 -34.81 -19.46
C ARG A 178 4.87 -35.27 -18.01
N ARG A 179 3.98 -34.63 -17.24
CA ARG A 179 3.51 -35.11 -15.95
C ARG A 179 2.02 -34.80 -15.79
N THR A 180 1.22 -35.80 -15.42
CA THR A 180 -0.20 -35.61 -15.13
C THR A 180 -0.45 -35.84 -13.64
N ILE A 181 -1.14 -34.90 -12.99
CA ILE A 181 -1.49 -34.96 -11.57
C ILE A 181 -2.88 -34.41 -11.34
N ALA A 182 -3.60 -34.96 -10.36
CA ALA A 182 -4.79 -34.31 -9.82
C ALA A 182 -4.35 -33.23 -8.81
N VAL A 183 -5.02 -32.08 -8.82
CA VAL A 183 -4.70 -30.96 -7.92
C VAL A 183 -5.97 -30.52 -7.17
N ASP A 184 -5.80 -30.07 -5.93
CA ASP A 184 -6.90 -29.69 -5.05
C ASP A 184 -7.38 -28.25 -5.32
N SER A 185 -8.31 -27.76 -4.49
CA SER A 185 -8.80 -26.37 -4.54
C SER A 185 -7.82 -25.41 -3.84
N ARG A 186 -6.70 -25.08 -4.50
CA ARG A 186 -5.69 -24.14 -3.98
C ARG A 186 -5.20 -23.18 -5.06
N ILE A 187 -4.54 -22.11 -4.63
CA ILE A 187 -3.80 -21.23 -5.54
C ILE A 187 -2.44 -21.89 -5.78
N TYR A 188 -2.18 -22.25 -7.03
CA TYR A 188 -0.95 -22.88 -7.45
C TYR A 188 -0.06 -21.91 -8.23
N LEU A 189 1.24 -22.03 -7.96
CA LEU A 189 2.32 -21.48 -8.74
C LEU A 189 3.09 -22.66 -9.31
N PHE A 190 3.41 -22.63 -10.59
CA PHE A 190 4.24 -23.65 -11.21
C PHE A 190 5.38 -23.05 -12.00
N TRP A 191 6.45 -23.81 -12.07
CA TRP A 191 7.57 -23.57 -12.98
C TRP A 191 8.22 -24.90 -13.28
N PHE A 192 9.01 -24.93 -14.34
CA PHE A 192 9.81 -26.08 -14.69
C PHE A 192 11.27 -25.81 -14.38
N PHE A 193 11.99 -26.87 -14.05
CA PHE A 193 13.42 -26.80 -13.88
C PHE A 193 14.07 -28.08 -14.38
N VAL A 194 15.31 -27.95 -14.81
CA VAL A 194 16.08 -29.05 -15.38
C VAL A 194 17.31 -29.27 -14.52
N SER A 195 17.53 -30.52 -14.13
CA SER A 195 18.80 -30.95 -13.55
C SER A 195 19.73 -31.38 -14.68
N ILE A 196 20.95 -30.87 -14.64
CA ILE A 196 22.02 -31.23 -15.59
C ILE A 196 23.11 -31.91 -14.78
N LYS A 197 23.35 -33.17 -15.08
CA LYS A 197 24.42 -33.97 -14.47
C LYS A 197 25.69 -33.85 -15.30
N ASN A 198 26.75 -33.33 -14.69
CA ASN A 198 28.09 -33.32 -15.27
C ASN A 198 29.06 -34.08 -14.33
N GLY A 199 29.28 -35.36 -14.64
CA GLY A 199 29.98 -36.29 -13.76
C GLY A 199 29.21 -36.50 -12.44
N THR A 200 29.77 -36.02 -11.33
CA THR A 200 29.16 -36.06 -9.99
C THR A 200 28.45 -34.76 -9.60
N LYS A 201 28.61 -33.69 -10.38
CA LYS A 201 28.02 -32.37 -10.08
C LYS A 201 26.67 -32.22 -10.78
N TYR A 202 25.74 -31.55 -10.09
CA TYR A 202 24.43 -31.17 -10.62
C TYR A 202 24.35 -29.65 -10.73
N THR A 203 23.97 -29.16 -11.89
CA THR A 203 23.56 -27.77 -12.10
C THR A 203 22.08 -27.72 -12.45
N TRP A 204 21.45 -26.58 -12.17
CA TRP A 204 20.02 -26.41 -12.33
C TRP A 204 19.74 -25.08 -13.01
N PHE A 205 18.70 -25.04 -13.82
CA PHE A 205 18.11 -23.80 -14.31
C PHE A 205 16.60 -23.95 -14.36
N GLU A 206 15.90 -22.82 -14.25
CA GLU A 206 14.45 -22.80 -14.09
C GLU A 206 13.78 -21.79 -15.04
N THR A 207 12.52 -22.06 -15.34
CA THR A 207 11.63 -21.10 -16.01
C THR A 207 11.12 -20.06 -15.02
N PRO A 208 10.70 -18.88 -15.50
CA PRO A 208 9.87 -17.99 -14.69
C PRO A 208 8.65 -18.74 -14.15
N TRP A 209 8.25 -18.39 -12.94
CA TRP A 209 7.04 -18.94 -12.34
C TRP A 209 5.79 -18.38 -13.01
N GLN A 210 4.73 -19.17 -12.96
CA GLN A 210 3.42 -18.77 -13.43
C GLN A 210 2.33 -19.22 -12.46
N VAL A 211 1.29 -18.40 -12.32
CA VAL A 211 0.06 -18.78 -11.62
C VAL A 211 -0.68 -19.83 -12.45
N GLY A 212 -0.99 -20.96 -11.83
CA GLY A 212 -1.73 -22.05 -12.45
C GLY A 212 -1.34 -23.43 -11.89
N PRO A 213 -2.13 -24.47 -12.20
CA PRO A 213 -3.46 -24.41 -12.80
C PRO A 213 -4.48 -23.70 -11.90
N ILE A 214 -5.54 -23.15 -12.52
CA ILE A 214 -6.58 -22.40 -11.80
C ILE A 214 -7.70 -23.35 -11.39
N THR A 215 -7.69 -23.74 -10.11
CA THR A 215 -8.71 -24.62 -9.52
C THR A 215 -9.47 -23.96 -8.38
N ALA A 216 -8.83 -23.00 -7.69
CA ALA A 216 -9.46 -22.24 -6.63
C ALA A 216 -10.50 -21.23 -7.15
N SER A 217 -11.51 -20.96 -6.32
CA SER A 217 -12.52 -19.93 -6.59
C SER A 217 -11.90 -18.54 -6.60
N TYR A 218 -12.55 -17.59 -7.28
CA TYR A 218 -12.17 -16.17 -7.23
C TYR A 218 -12.14 -15.63 -5.79
N GLY A 219 -13.04 -16.11 -4.91
CA GLY A 219 -13.05 -15.73 -3.50
C GLY A 219 -11.76 -16.10 -2.76
N THR A 220 -11.13 -17.22 -3.11
CA THR A 220 -9.83 -17.63 -2.57
C THR A 220 -8.72 -16.68 -3.01
N PHE A 221 -8.70 -16.31 -4.30
CA PHE A 221 -7.76 -15.31 -4.83
C PHE A 221 -7.98 -13.93 -4.18
N TYR A 222 -9.23 -13.52 -4.01
CA TYR A 222 -9.59 -12.27 -3.34
C TYR A 222 -9.13 -12.27 -1.88
N GLY A 223 -9.37 -13.34 -1.13
CA GLY A 223 -8.95 -13.47 0.26
C GLY A 223 -7.43 -13.41 0.41
N PHE A 224 -6.69 -14.14 -0.43
CA PHE A 224 -5.22 -14.05 -0.48
C PHE A 224 -4.75 -12.62 -0.81
N SER A 225 -5.34 -12.01 -1.82
CA SER A 225 -5.00 -10.65 -2.25
C SER A 225 -5.31 -9.61 -1.18
N LEU A 226 -6.39 -9.79 -0.43
CA LEU A 226 -6.75 -8.92 0.70
C LEU A 226 -5.75 -9.06 1.85
N TYR A 227 -5.39 -10.30 2.23
CA TYR A 227 -4.37 -10.55 3.24
C TYR A 227 -3.03 -9.89 2.87
N TYR A 228 -2.56 -10.13 1.66
CA TYR A 228 -1.33 -9.54 1.15
C TYR A 228 -1.41 -8.01 1.09
N GLY A 229 -2.53 -7.46 0.61
CA GLY A 229 -2.74 -6.01 0.51
C GLY A 229 -2.75 -5.32 1.87
N VAL A 230 -3.43 -5.89 2.87
CA VAL A 230 -3.43 -5.36 4.24
C VAL A 230 -2.01 -5.36 4.81
N PHE A 231 -1.25 -6.45 4.62
CA PHE A 231 0.12 -6.54 5.09
C PHE A 231 1.04 -5.53 4.39
N ALA A 232 0.91 -5.39 3.07
CA ALA A 232 1.66 -4.42 2.27
C ALA A 232 1.36 -2.96 2.68
N LEU A 233 0.15 -2.69 3.17
CA LEU A 233 -0.26 -1.36 3.63
C LEU A 233 0.21 -1.01 5.05
N ILE A 234 0.75 -1.94 5.85
CA ILE A 234 1.22 -1.66 7.23
C ILE A 234 2.24 -0.51 7.26
N LEU A 235 3.24 -0.55 6.37
CA LEU A 235 4.28 0.49 6.32
C LEU A 235 3.73 1.84 5.83
N PRO A 236 2.96 1.93 4.72
CA PRO A 236 2.28 3.15 4.32
C PRO A 236 1.37 3.75 5.41
N ILE A 237 0.58 2.90 6.09
CA ILE A 237 -0.30 3.30 7.18
C ILE A 237 0.54 3.89 8.33
N SER A 238 1.58 3.18 8.75
CA SER A 238 2.45 3.62 9.85
C SER A 238 3.10 4.96 9.52
N LEU A 239 3.67 5.10 8.31
CA LEU A 239 4.29 6.34 7.87
C LEU A 239 3.29 7.50 7.81
N TYR A 240 2.08 7.26 7.29
CA TYR A 240 1.03 8.27 7.25
C TYR A 240 0.65 8.76 8.66
N PHE A 241 0.46 7.85 9.62
CA PHE A 241 0.12 8.23 10.99
C PHE A 241 1.29 8.88 11.73
N ILE A 242 2.55 8.52 11.41
CA ILE A 242 3.73 9.25 11.89
C ILE A 242 3.72 10.68 11.36
N LEU A 243 3.46 10.91 10.07
CA LEU A 243 3.36 12.25 9.50
C LEU A 243 2.22 13.06 10.13
N LEU A 244 1.06 12.44 10.35
CA LEU A 244 -0.05 13.09 11.08
C LEU A 244 0.32 13.45 12.51
N MET A 245 1.05 12.57 13.20
CA MET A 245 1.51 12.80 14.57
C MET A 245 2.53 13.96 14.62
N LEU A 246 3.50 13.98 13.71
CA LEU A 246 4.46 15.09 13.58
C LEU A 246 3.75 16.41 13.24
N PHE A 247 2.75 16.38 12.35
CA PHE A 247 1.93 17.55 12.04
C PHE A 247 1.13 18.04 13.25
N TRP A 248 0.52 17.12 14.00
CA TRP A 248 -0.18 17.45 15.25
C TRP A 248 0.77 18.03 16.30
N TRP A 249 1.96 17.44 16.45
CA TRP A 249 2.94 17.90 17.41
C TRP A 249 3.50 19.29 17.06
N THR A 250 3.84 19.53 15.79
CA THR A 250 4.33 20.83 15.32
C THR A 250 3.27 21.92 15.43
N THR A 251 2.01 21.64 15.10
CA THR A 251 0.90 22.59 15.28
C THR A 251 0.68 22.91 16.76
N ARG A 252 0.71 21.90 17.65
CA ARG A 252 0.61 22.11 19.09
C ARG A 252 1.79 22.92 19.65
N ALA A 253 3.01 22.62 19.24
CA ALA A 253 4.21 23.34 19.67
C ALA A 253 4.17 24.82 19.26
N ARG A 254 3.64 25.13 18.07
CA ARG A 254 3.43 26.52 17.62
C ARG A 254 2.40 27.25 18.48
N LEU A 255 1.27 26.61 18.78
CA LEU A 255 0.25 27.18 19.66
C LEU A 255 0.80 27.48 21.07
N GLU A 256 1.66 26.60 21.59
CA GLU A 256 2.28 26.82 22.90
C GLU A 256 3.29 27.98 22.88
N ARG A 257 4.09 28.10 21.81
CA ARG A 257 4.98 29.26 21.63
C ARG A 257 4.21 30.58 21.52
N GLN A 258 3.06 30.57 20.86
CA GLN A 258 2.17 31.74 20.78
C GLN A 258 1.63 32.12 22.16
N ARG A 259 1.20 31.14 22.96
CA ARG A 259 0.73 31.38 24.35
C ARG A 259 1.80 31.96 25.26
N LEU A 260 3.05 31.53 25.07
CA LEU A 260 4.21 32.02 25.83
C LEU A 260 4.76 33.35 25.28
N GLY A 261 4.10 33.99 24.30
CA GLY A 261 4.51 35.28 23.74
C GLY A 261 5.85 35.22 22.98
N MET A 262 6.32 34.03 22.61
CA MET A 262 7.63 33.82 21.97
C MET A 262 7.61 33.97 20.44
N THR A 263 6.50 34.40 19.84
CA THR A 263 6.40 34.61 18.39
C THR A 263 6.65 36.07 18.04
N THR A 264 7.77 36.34 17.36
CA THR A 264 7.98 37.60 16.63
C THR A 264 6.92 37.74 15.53
N GLU A 265 6.44 38.96 15.29
CA GLU A 265 5.27 39.35 14.47
C GLU A 265 5.28 38.96 12.97
N ALA A 266 6.08 37.98 12.54
CA ALA A 266 6.23 37.61 11.13
C ALA A 266 5.50 36.32 10.69
N GLU A 267 4.83 35.58 11.57
CA GLU A 267 4.19 34.28 11.22
C GLU A 267 2.67 34.24 11.49
N THR A 268 1.90 35.12 10.85
CA THR A 268 0.43 35.16 10.89
C THR A 268 -0.22 34.59 9.62
N ASP A 269 0.18 33.39 9.20
CA ASP A 269 -0.47 32.66 8.08
C ASP A 269 -1.50 31.61 8.57
N THR A 270 -2.05 31.82 9.78
CA THR A 270 -3.06 30.95 10.41
C THR A 270 -4.49 31.28 10.00
N GLY A 271 -4.69 31.92 8.84
CA GLY A 271 -6.03 32.24 8.35
C GLY A 271 -6.89 30.99 8.10
N PHE A 272 -8.18 31.07 8.43
CA PHE A 272 -9.20 30.12 8.00
C PHE A 272 -9.99 30.70 6.83
N MET A 273 -10.53 29.86 5.94
CA MET A 273 -11.38 30.37 4.87
C MET A 273 -12.80 30.61 5.37
N CYS A 274 -13.34 31.80 5.11
CA CYS A 274 -14.75 32.09 5.36
C CYS A 274 -15.62 31.06 4.63
N THR A 275 -16.46 30.35 5.38
CA THR A 275 -17.40 29.34 4.85
C THR A 275 -18.43 29.93 3.88
N ASN A 276 -18.72 31.23 4.01
CA ASN A 276 -19.70 31.91 3.17
C ASN A 276 -19.10 32.30 1.79
N CYS A 277 -18.01 33.06 1.76
CA CYS A 277 -17.47 33.60 0.51
C CYS A 277 -16.16 32.96 0.01
N GLY A 278 -15.51 32.12 0.82
CA GLY A 278 -14.21 31.54 0.48
C GLY A 278 -13.11 32.59 0.36
N ALA A 279 -13.11 33.62 1.21
CA ALA A 279 -11.96 34.50 1.42
C ALA A 279 -11.09 33.95 2.53
N ASP A 280 -9.78 34.17 2.45
CA ASP A 280 -8.89 33.90 3.58
C ASP A 280 -9.14 34.96 4.67
N VAL A 281 -9.42 34.48 5.88
CA VAL A 281 -9.78 35.29 7.04
C VAL A 281 -8.76 35.01 8.15
N PRO A 282 -8.14 36.03 8.74
CA PRO A 282 -7.22 35.84 9.88
C PRO A 282 -7.89 35.08 11.02
N ALA A 283 -7.13 34.23 11.73
CA ALA A 283 -7.66 33.43 12.85
C ALA A 283 -8.40 34.25 13.93
N ALA A 284 -8.01 35.52 14.11
CA ALA A 284 -8.56 36.43 15.11
C ALA A 284 -9.72 37.31 14.60
N ALA A 285 -10.15 37.18 13.35
CA ALA A 285 -11.17 38.07 12.81
C ALA A 285 -12.59 37.59 13.17
N ALA A 286 -13.33 38.39 13.94
CA ALA A 286 -14.73 38.15 14.30
C ALA A 286 -15.71 38.23 13.12
N LYS A 287 -15.31 38.85 12.01
CA LYS A 287 -16.09 38.97 10.78
C LYS A 287 -15.22 38.85 9.54
N CYS A 288 -15.78 38.29 8.47
CA CYS A 288 -15.08 38.18 7.20
C CYS A 288 -14.89 39.57 6.57
N PRO A 289 -13.66 40.00 6.25
CA PRO A 289 -13.40 41.31 5.64
C PRO A 289 -13.93 41.40 4.19
N LYS A 290 -14.19 40.27 3.54
CA LYS A 290 -14.65 40.23 2.13
C LYS A 290 -16.17 40.16 1.98
N CYS A 291 -16.88 39.49 2.89
CA CYS A 291 -18.33 39.29 2.76
C CYS A 291 -19.15 39.68 3.99
N GLY A 292 -18.50 40.12 5.07
CA GLY A 292 -19.19 40.56 6.29
C GLY A 292 -19.80 39.45 7.14
N ALA A 293 -19.65 38.17 6.77
CA ALA A 293 -20.12 37.06 7.60
C ALA A 293 -19.46 37.08 8.99
N VAL A 294 -20.29 37.15 10.04
CA VAL A 294 -19.86 37.13 11.44
C VAL A 294 -19.65 35.68 11.86
N PHE A 295 -18.56 35.40 12.58
CA PHE A 295 -18.27 34.07 13.13
C PHE A 295 -18.70 34.05 14.60
N GLU A 296 -19.42 33.01 15.03
CA GLU A 296 -19.79 32.87 16.44
C GLU A 296 -18.53 32.57 17.28
N GLU A 297 -18.22 33.46 18.22
CA GLU A 297 -17.14 33.27 19.20
C GLU A 297 -17.52 32.13 20.15
N SER A 298 -16.82 30.99 20.06
CA SER A 298 -16.82 30.01 21.16
C SER A 298 -15.98 30.57 22.29
N THR A 299 -16.64 31.14 23.29
CA THR A 299 -16.06 31.59 24.56
C THR A 299 -15.28 30.48 25.26
N SER A 300 -13.97 30.66 25.38
CA SER A 300 -13.20 30.09 26.49
C SER A 300 -12.05 31.04 26.89
N GLY A 301 -12.35 31.91 27.86
CA GLY A 301 -11.42 32.39 28.88
C GLY A 301 -10.50 33.55 28.52
N SER A 302 -11.02 34.77 28.56
CA SER A 302 -10.24 36.00 28.76
C SER A 302 -9.78 36.14 30.21
N ALA A 303 -8.51 36.49 30.39
CA ALA A 303 -7.91 37.00 31.61
C ALA A 303 -8.33 38.47 31.84
N GLU A 304 -8.35 38.91 33.11
CA GLU A 304 -8.24 40.32 33.48
C GLU A 304 -7.29 40.47 34.68
N SER A 305 -6.45 41.49 34.62
CA SER A 305 -5.28 41.80 35.43
C SER A 305 -5.54 43.01 36.35
N LYS A 306 -4.73 43.21 37.42
CA LYS A 306 -3.96 44.44 37.70
C LYS A 306 -3.25 44.45 39.06
N ASP A 307 -2.27 45.35 39.12
CA ASP A 307 -1.04 45.40 39.91
C ASP A 307 -1.04 46.52 40.99
N GLU A 308 -0.10 46.39 41.94
CA GLU A 308 0.64 47.39 42.79
C GLU A 308 -0.01 48.24 43.95
N GLY A 309 0.73 48.31 45.10
CA GLY A 309 0.43 48.91 46.44
C GLY A 309 0.74 50.42 46.64
N PRO A 310 1.29 50.98 47.77
CA PRO A 310 1.65 50.47 49.14
C PRO A 310 1.28 51.43 50.34
N LYS A 311 1.40 50.99 51.63
CA LYS A 311 2.04 51.70 52.80
C LYS A 311 1.65 51.22 54.23
N GLU A 312 2.70 51.18 55.09
CA GLU A 312 2.79 51.50 56.54
C GLU A 312 2.38 50.49 57.66
N THR A 313 3.30 50.37 58.63
CA THR A 313 3.46 49.50 59.83
C THR A 313 2.93 50.14 61.14
N PRO A 314 3.20 49.59 62.35
CA PRO A 314 2.60 48.48 63.13
C PRO A 314 1.90 49.03 64.43
N PRO A 315 1.44 48.25 65.46
CA PRO A 315 2.35 47.64 66.46
C PRO A 315 1.85 46.36 67.21
N GLU A 316 2.80 45.75 67.93
CA GLU A 316 2.73 45.10 69.26
C GLU A 316 1.79 43.91 69.57
N GLY A 317 2.40 42.83 70.10
CA GLY A 317 1.82 42.12 71.25
C GLY A 317 2.03 40.59 71.29
N GLY A 318 3.01 40.13 72.09
CA GLY A 318 2.86 38.92 72.91
C GLY A 318 3.35 37.57 72.36
N ALA A 319 4.52 37.13 72.83
CA ALA A 319 4.82 35.72 73.11
C ALA A 319 4.26 35.34 74.52
N PRO A 320 4.44 34.14 75.10
CA PRO A 320 5.08 32.89 74.60
C PRO A 320 4.29 31.58 74.97
N GLU A 321 4.92 30.42 74.69
CA GLU A 321 4.71 29.09 75.33
C GLU A 321 3.33 28.41 75.13
N GLU A 322 3.12 27.11 75.05
CA GLU A 322 3.80 25.89 75.50
C GLU A 322 3.03 24.70 74.84
N GLY A 323 3.61 23.50 74.76
CA GLY A 323 2.80 22.27 74.64
C GLY A 323 3.29 21.21 73.66
N ALA A 324 4.13 20.31 74.16
CA ALA A 324 4.32 18.96 73.64
C ALA A 324 3.05 18.12 73.82
N ASN A 325 2.78 17.19 72.88
CA ASN A 325 2.61 15.76 73.18
C ASN A 325 2.18 14.95 71.95
N GLU A 326 2.86 13.79 71.82
CA GLU A 326 2.49 12.52 71.16
C GLU A 326 2.32 12.47 69.63
#